data_AF-A0A0C2F0Y7-F1
#
_entry.id   AF-A0A0C2F0Y7-F1
#
_cell.length_a   1.000
_cell.length_b   1.000
_cell.length_c   1.000
_cell.angle_alpha   90.00
_cell.angle_beta   90.00
_cell.angle_gamma   90.00
#
_symmetry.space_group_name_H-M   'P 1'
#
loop_
_entity.id
_entity.type
_entity.pdbx_description
1 polymer ?
#
loop_
_entity_poly.entity_id
_entity_poly.type
_entity_poly.pdbx_seq_one_letter_code
_entity_poly.pdbx_strand_id
1 'polypeptide(L)' 'MGQVNGAGRSGAFLALDANLELMKKTGQLDVYEYAKTLVNSRPHLIDSVDQYQFIYEALAE' A
#
# COMPACT_ATOMS: atom_id res chain seq x y z
N MET A 1 12.53 0.55 19.24
CA MET A 1 13.60 0.36 18.22
C MET A 1 12.87 0.22 16.89
N GLY A 2 12.57 1.35 16.24
CA GLY A 2 11.78 1.36 15.00
C GLY A 2 12.63 0.80 13.86
N GLN A 3 12.25 -0.37 13.36
CA GLN A 3 12.93 -1.00 12.24
C GLN A 3 12.68 -0.11 11.02
N VAL A 4 13.71 0.60 10.55
CA VAL A 4 13.65 1.39 9.31
C VAL A 4 13.88 0.45 8.13
N ASN A 5 13.06 -0.59 8.00
CA ASN A 5 13.12 -1.50 6.87
C ASN A 5 12.62 -0.77 5.61
N GLY A 6 13.44 -0.71 4.56
CA GLY A 6 13.05 -0.08 3.28
C GLY A 6 11.80 -0.71 2.66
N ALA A 7 11.48 -1.96 3.07
CA ALA A 7 10.32 -2.71 2.62
C ALA A 7 8.98 -2.00 2.91
N GLY A 8 8.75 -1.45 4.11
CA GLY A 8 7.46 -0.81 4.44
C GLY A 8 7.19 0.46 3.64
N ARG A 9 8.22 1.29 3.41
CA ARG A 9 8.10 2.50 2.59
C ARG A 9 7.92 2.17 1.11
N SER A 10 8.65 1.18 0.60
CA SER A 10 8.47 0.70 -0.76
C SER A 10 7.09 0.07 -0.98
N GLY A 11 6.57 -0.67 0.00
CA GLY A 11 5.23 -1.26 -0.08
C GLY A 11 4.13 -0.21 -0.10
N ALA A 12 4.21 0.81 0.75
CA ALA A 12 3.26 1.92 0.72
C ALA A 12 3.28 2.68 -0.62
N PHE A 13 4.46 2.98 -1.15
CA PHE A 13 4.59 3.63 -2.47
C PHE A 13 3.97 2.79 -3.60
N LEU A 14 4.29 1.48 -3.65
CA LEU A 14 3.74 0.58 -4.65
C LEU A 14 2.21 0.46 -4.53
N ALA A 15 1.67 0.43 -3.31
CA ALA A 15 0.23 0.37 -3.08
C ALA A 15 -0.48 1.63 -3.58
N LEU A 16 0.10 2.81 -3.30
CA LEU A 16 -0.42 4.09 -3.80
C LEU A 16 -0.40 4.14 -5.33
N ASP A 17 0.76 3.90 -5.94
CA ASP A 17 0.94 4.00 -7.38
C ASP A 17 -0.04 3.09 -8.13
N ALA A 18 -0.17 1.84 -7.68
CA ALA A 18 -1.07 0.89 -8.31
C ALA A 18 -2.56 1.26 -8.14
N ASN A 19 -2.97 1.78 -6.99
CA ASN A 19 -4.33 2.25 -6.76
C ASN A 19 -4.66 3.53 -7.56
N LEU A 20 -3.71 4.46 -7.68
CA LEU A 20 -3.89 5.65 -8.50
C LEU A 20 -4.04 5.29 -9.98
N GLU A 21 -3.26 4.34 -10.47
CA GLU A 21 -3.39 3.83 -11.84
C GLU A 21 -4.71 3.08 -12.06
N LEU A 22 -5.20 2.31 -11.08
CA LEU A 22 -6.53 1.70 -11.14
C LEU A 22 -7.62 2.78 -11.21
N MET A 23 -7.56 3.77 -10.33
CA MET A 23 -8.52 4.88 -10.28
C MET A 23 -8.59 5.62 -11.61
N LYS A 24 -7.45 5.95 -12.23
CA LYS A 24 -7.41 6.61 -13.54
C LYS A 24 -8.07 5.78 -14.65
N LYS A 25 -7.98 4.45 -14.58
CA LYS A 25 -8.47 3.54 -15.62
C LYS A 25 -9.94 3.16 -15.44
N THR A 26 -10.39 2.97 -14.21
CA THR A 26 -11.69 2.37 -13.89
C THR A 26 -12.58 3.25 -13.02
N GLY A 27 -12.05 4.32 -12.43
CA GLY A 27 -12.76 5.12 -11.44
C GLY A 27 -12.94 4.41 -10.09
N GLN A 28 -12.13 3.38 -9.80
CA GLN A 28 -12.24 2.57 -8.60
C GLN A 28 -10.91 2.50 -7.82
N LEU A 29 -11.01 2.26 -6.52
CA LEU A 29 -9.90 1.92 -5.63
C LEU A 29 -10.11 0.52 -5.07
N ASP A 30 -9.02 -0.23 -4.89
CA ASP A 30 -9.05 -1.54 -4.23
C ASP A 30 -7.82 -1.69 -3.32
N VAL A 31 -7.81 -0.90 -2.25
CA VAL A 31 -6.69 -0.84 -1.31
C VAL A 31 -6.44 -2.21 -0.66
N TYR A 32 -7.49 -2.98 -0.39
CA TYR A 32 -7.40 -4.28 0.26
C TYR A 32 -6.71 -5.32 -0.63
N GLU A 33 -7.16 -5.50 -1.88
CA GLU A 33 -6.58 -6.52 -2.76
C GLU A 33 -5.13 -6.18 -3.14
N TYR A 34 -4.81 -4.89 -3.31
CA TYR A 34 -3.44 -4.45 -3.53
C TYR A 34 -2.55 -4.67 -2.30
N ALA A 35 -3.02 -4.36 -1.10
CA ALA A 35 -2.27 -4.61 0.12
C ALA A 35 -1.98 -6.11 0.31
N LYS A 36 -3.00 -6.95 0.13
CA LYS A 36 -2.89 -8.41 0.17
C LYS A 36 -1.93 -8.94 -0.88
N THR A 37 -1.98 -8.42 -2.10
CA THR A 37 -1.04 -8.76 -3.18
C THR A 37 0.40 -8.45 -2.79
N LEU A 38 0.66 -7.27 -2.21
CA LEU A 38 2.00 -6.86 -1.79
C LEU A 38 2.54 -7.75 -0.67
N VAL A 39 1.74 -8.02 0.36
CA VAL A 39 2.11 -8.93 1.46
C VAL A 39 2.44 -10.33 0.93
N ASN A 40 1.65 -10.85 -0.03
CA ASN A 40 1.88 -12.15 -0.65
C ASN A 40 3.11 -12.17 -1.59
N SER A 41 3.42 -11.04 -2.25
CA SER A 41 4.54 -10.94 -3.18
C SER A 41 5.89 -10.92 -2.46
N ARG A 42 5.95 -10.25 -1.31
CA ARG A 42 7.16 -10.12 -0.50
C ARG A 42 6.74 -9.80 0.94
N PRO A 43 7.09 -10.67 1.91
CA PRO A 43 6.90 -10.37 3.32
C PRO A 43 7.53 -9.03 3.66
N HIS A 44 6.90 -8.30 4.58
CA HIS A 44 7.38 -7.01 5.08
C HIS A 44 7.14 -5.77 4.22
N LEU A 45 6.34 -5.87 3.15
CA LEU A 45 5.90 -4.70 2.39
C LEU A 45 4.76 -3.92 3.08
N ILE A 46 3.87 -4.61 3.78
CA ILE A 46 2.87 -4.00 4.67
C ILE A 46 2.85 -4.83 5.95
N ASP A 47 3.44 -4.28 7.00
CA ASP A 47 3.74 -5.00 8.26
C ASP A 47 2.92 -4.54 9.46
N SER A 48 2.19 -3.43 9.31
CA SER A 48 1.41 -2.86 10.40
C SER A 48 0.12 -2.23 9.92
N VAL A 49 -0.83 -2.14 10.86
CA VAL A 49 -2.08 -1.41 10.66
C VAL A 49 -1.80 0.04 10.30
N ASP A 50 -0.80 0.67 10.94
CA ASP A 50 -0.42 2.06 10.65
C ASP A 50 0.01 2.27 9.19
N GLN A 51 0.73 1.31 8.60
CA GLN A 51 1.12 1.39 7.18
C GLN A 51 -0.09 1.23 6.25
N TYR A 52 -0.99 0.30 6.59
CA TYR A 52 -2.23 0.12 5.84
C TYR A 52 -3.13 1.36 5.92
N GLN A 53 -3.25 1.95 7.11
CA GLN A 53 -4.01 3.17 7.35
C GLN A 53 -3.41 4.36 6.60
N PHE A 54 -2.08 4.51 6.61
CA PHE A 54 -1.39 5.54 5.84
C PHE A 54 -1.70 5.45 4.33
N ILE A 55 -1.70 4.25 3.75
CA ILE A 55 -2.04 4.05 2.33
C ILE A 55 -3.49 4.51 2.06
N TYR A 56 -4.42 4.16 2.96
CA TYR A 56 -5.81 4.54 2.83
C TYR A 56 -6.01 6.06 2.94
N GLU A 57 -5.42 6.70 3.95
CA GLU A 57 -5.49 8.14 4.16
C GLU A 57 -4.91 8.92 2.98
N ALA A 58 -3.75 8.49 2.47
CA ALA A 58 -3.10 9.15 1.34
C ALA A 58 -3.84 9.01 0.00
N LEU A 59 -4.71 8.00 -0.15
CA LEU A 59 -5.59 7.85 -1.31
C LEU A 59 -6.91 8.61 -1.17
N ALA A 60 -7.27 9.01 0.05
CA ALA A 60 -8.52 9.70 0.36
C ALA A 60 -8.38 11.24 0.38
N GLU A 61 -7.15 11.76 0.42
CA GLU A 61 -6.82 13.19 0.26
C GLU A 61 -6.99 13.66 -1.19
#